data_AF-A0A2M7ZLJ4-F1
#
_entry.id   AF-A0A2M7ZLJ4-F1
#
_cell.length_a   1.000
_cell.length_b   1.000
_cell.length_c   1.000
_cell.angle_alpha   90.00
_cell.angle_beta   90.00
_cell.angle_gamma   90.00
#
_symmetry.space_group_name_H-M   'P 1'
#
loop_
_entity.id
_entity.type
_entity.pdbx_description
1 polymer ?
#
loop_
_entity_poly.entity_id
_entity_poly.type
_entity_poly.pdbx_seq_one_letter_code
_entity_poly.pdbx_strand_id
1 'polypeptide(L)' 'INHGDLSEKPGWVRMSLHPTMTNDELYFIINSIKEIVENIEEWKKDYKYSNETNEYYHIKSENIKVEDWFKI' A
#
# COMPACT_ATOMS: atom_id res chain seq x y z
N ILE A 1 25.76 -5.27 -2.29
CA ILE A 1 24.37 -5.57 -1.88
C ILE A 1 24.46 -6.08 -0.45
N ASN A 2 24.26 -5.20 0.53
CA ASN A 2 24.42 -5.54 1.94
C ASN A 2 23.12 -6.13 2.50
N HIS A 3 23.26 -7.33 3.07
CA HIS A 3 22.40 -8.02 4.03
C HIS A 3 21.06 -7.36 4.43
N GLY A 4 20.00 -7.56 3.63
CA GLY A 4 18.61 -7.38 4.10
C GLY A 4 18.00 -5.99 4.00
N ASP A 5 18.73 -4.95 3.58
CA ASP A 5 18.16 -3.62 3.36
C ASP A 5 17.59 -3.50 1.94
N LEU A 6 16.28 -3.31 1.83
CA LEU A 6 15.54 -3.22 0.57
C LEU A 6 15.21 -1.78 0.16
N SER A 7 15.70 -0.77 0.86
CA SER A 7 15.37 0.65 0.64
C SER A 7 15.71 1.20 -0.75
N GLU A 8 16.70 0.63 -1.43
CA GLU A 8 17.09 1.04 -2.78
C GLU A 8 16.29 0.36 -3.91
N LYS A 9 15.39 -0.59 -3.57
CA LYS A 9 14.60 -1.27 -4.60
C LYS A 9 13.50 -0.33 -5.11
N PRO A 10 13.40 -0.12 -6.44
CA PRO A 10 12.32 0.69 -7.00
C PRO A 10 10.97 0.04 -6.75
N GLY A 11 9.99 0.85 -6.35
CA GLY A 11 8.60 0.44 -6.16
C GLY A 11 7.82 0.42 -7.49
N TRP A 12 6.87 -0.50 -7.61
CA TRP A 12 5.95 -0.58 -8.74
C TRP A 12 4.52 -0.70 -8.23
N VAL A 13 3.60 0.10 -8.78
CA VAL A 13 2.17 -0.05 -8.54
C VAL A 13 1.60 -0.88 -9.68
N ARG A 14 1.03 -2.04 -9.37
CA ARG A 14 0.31 -2.88 -10.34
C ARG A 14 -1.19 -2.68 -10.18
N MET A 15 -1.84 -2.26 -11.25
CA MET A 15 -3.29 -2.11 -11.32
C MET A 15 -3.85 -3.00 -12.44
N SER A 16 -4.87 -3.79 -12.12
CA SER A 16 -5.57 -4.63 -13.09
C SER A 16 -6.95 -4.04 -13.35
N LEU A 17 -7.30 -3.83 -14.63
CA LEU A 17 -8.61 -3.35 -15.04
C LEU A 17 -9.40 -4.50 -15.68
N HIS A 18 -10.70 -4.58 -15.40
CA HIS A 18 -11.57 -5.59 -15.98
C HIS A 18 -12.51 -4.97 -17.03
N PRO A 19 -12.83 -5.66 -18.14
CA PRO A 19 -13.71 -5.13 -19.19
C PRO A 19 -15.15 -4.81 -18.74
N THR A 20 -15.57 -5.29 -17.57
CA THR A 20 -16.91 -5.02 -17.01
C THR A 20 -16.92 -3.82 -16.06
N MET A 21 -15.79 -3.13 -15.87
CA MET A 21 -15.75 -1.92 -15.06
C MET A 21 -16.46 -0.78 -15.79
N THR A 22 -17.18 0.01 -15.01
CA THR A 22 -17.84 1.23 -15.46
C THR A 22 -16.85 2.38 -15.55
N ASN A 23 -17.21 3.42 -16.32
CA ASN A 23 -16.40 4.63 -16.38
C ASN A 23 -16.29 5.32 -15.01
N ASP A 24 -17.35 5.27 -14.19
CA ASP A 24 -17.35 5.89 -12.86
C ASP A 24 -16.34 5.23 -11.93
N GLU A 25 -16.21 3.90 -11.97
CA GLU A 25 -15.16 3.17 -11.24
C GLU A 25 -13.76 3.56 -11.72
N LEU A 26 -13.56 3.73 -13.03
CA LEU A 26 -12.28 4.19 -13.58
C LEU A 26 -11.95 5.62 -13.14
N TYR A 27 -12.92 6.54 -13.21
CA TYR A 27 -12.72 7.92 -12.76
C TYR A 27 -12.45 8.00 -11.26
N PHE A 28 -13.13 7.18 -10.47
CA PHE A 28 -12.85 7.07 -9.04
C PHE A 28 -11.39 6.70 -8.80
N ILE A 29 -10.88 5.65 -9.45
CA ILE A 29 -9.49 5.19 -9.29
C ILE A 29 -8.50 6.27 -9.73
N ILE A 30 -8.72 6.90 -10.88
CA ILE A 30 -7.86 7.97 -11.40
C ILE A 30 -7.80 9.15 -10.43
N ASN A 31 -8.95 9.59 -9.92
CA ASN A 31 -9.03 10.68 -8.95
C ASN A 31 -8.36 10.31 -7.63
N SER A 32 -8.55 9.08 -7.13
CA SER A 32 -7.86 8.61 -5.92
C SER A 32 -6.33 8.62 -6.08
N ILE A 33 -5.80 8.17 -7.22
CA ILE A 33 -4.35 8.23 -7.48
C ILE A 33 -3.87 9.69 -7.50
N LYS A 34 -4.63 10.59 -8.13
CA LYS A 34 -4.31 12.02 -8.14
C LYS A 34 -4.29 12.61 -6.73
N GLU A 35 -5.29 12.31 -5.92
CA GLU A 35 -5.35 12.77 -4.52
C GLU A 35 -4.17 12.23 -3.69
N ILE A 36 -3.78 10.96 -3.87
CA ILE A 36 -2.60 10.40 -3.21
C ILE A 36 -1.34 11.20 -3.56
N VAL A 37 -1.13 11.52 -4.85
CA VAL A 37 0.03 12.29 -5.30
C VAL A 37 0.01 13.71 -4.73
N GLU A 38 -1.15 14.36 -4.72
CA GLU A 38 -1.31 15.73 -4.20
C GLU A 38 -1.11 15.82 -2.67
N ASN A 39 -1.45 14.76 -1.93
CA ASN A 39 -1.41 14.74 -0.47
C ASN A 39 -0.26 13.90 0.12
N ILE A 40 0.65 13.37 -0.70
CA ILE A 40 1.66 12.38 -0.27
C ILE A 40 2.51 12.85 0.90
N GLU A 41 2.85 14.13 0.96
CA GLU A 41 3.68 14.68 2.03
C GLU A 41 3.01 14.61 3.41
N GLU A 42 1.68 14.68 3.44
CA GLU A 42 0.90 14.54 4.66
C GLU A 42 0.59 13.06 4.93
N TRP A 43 0.02 12.35 3.96
CA TRP A 43 -0.46 10.99 4.15
C TRP A 43 0.65 9.99 4.42
N LYS A 44 1.89 10.22 3.94
CA LYS A 44 3.03 9.35 4.27
C LYS A 44 3.35 9.31 5.76
N LYS A 45 2.98 10.34 6.53
CA LYS A 45 3.25 10.44 7.98
C LYS A 45 2.46 9.41 8.78
N ASP A 46 1.37 8.89 8.22
CA ASP A 46 0.55 7.86 8.84
C ASP A 46 1.10 6.44 8.65
N TYR A 47 2.22 6.28 7.93
CA TYR A 47 2.84 5.00 7.62
C TYR A 47 4.29 4.91 8.11
N LYS A 48 4.70 3.69 8.48
CA LYS A 48 6.09 3.33 8.78
C LYS A 48 6.60 2.33 7.75
N TYR A 49 7.78 2.59 7.22
CA TYR A 49 8.48 1.70 6.31
C TYR A 49 9.36 0.71 7.07
N SER A 50 9.32 -0.56 6.68
CA SER A 50 10.25 -1.61 7.11
C SER A 50 11.20 -1.94 5.97
N ASN A 51 12.49 -1.62 6.15
CA ASN A 51 13.53 -1.91 5.17
C ASN A 51 13.89 -3.42 5.08
N GLU A 52 13.61 -4.18 6.14
CA GLU A 52 13.83 -5.63 6.20
C GLU A 52 12.84 -6.38 5.29
N THR A 53 11.56 -5.98 5.32
CA THR A 53 10.47 -6.64 4.57
C THR A 53 10.09 -5.89 3.29
N ASN A 54 10.52 -4.64 3.14
CA ASN A 54 10.08 -3.70 2.11
C ASN A 54 8.57 -3.40 2.16
N GLU A 55 7.98 -3.43 3.35
CA GLU A 55 6.55 -3.20 3.57
C GLU A 55 6.30 -1.87 4.28
N TYR A 56 5.09 -1.32 4.06
CA TYR A 56 4.61 -0.13 4.74
C TYR A 56 3.44 -0.51 5.65
N TYR A 57 3.49 -0.11 6.92
CA TYR A 57 2.44 -0.36 7.89
C TYR A 57 1.83 0.96 8.35
N HIS A 58 0.50 1.02 8.39
CA HIS A 58 -0.19 2.17 8.95
C HIS A 58 0.06 2.22 10.46
N ILE A 59 0.36 3.38 11.03
CA ILE A 59 0.77 3.52 12.45
C ILE A 59 -0.32 3.05 13.41
N LYS A 60 -1.59 3.14 12.98
CA LYS A 60 -2.76 2.69 13.75
C LYS A 60 -3.26 1.30 13.33
N SER A 61 -2.55 0.57 12.47
CA SER A 61 -2.99 -0.78 12.11
C SER A 61 -2.90 -1.69 13.34
N GLU A 62 -4.00 -2.34 13.70
CA GLU A 62 -3.98 -3.38 14.71
C GLU A 62 -3.23 -4.60 14.15
N ASN A 63 -2.36 -5.20 14.97
CA ASN A 63 -1.80 -6.50 14.66
C ASN A 63 -2.95 -7.52 14.75
N ILE A 64 -3.53 -7.85 13.60
CA ILE A 64 -4.49 -8.93 13.49
C ILE A 64 -3.74 -10.22 13.84
N LYS A 65 -4.15 -10.88 14.93
CA LYS A 65 -3.63 -12.19 15.30
C LYS A 65 -4.18 -13.22 14.34
N VAL A 66 -3.46 -13.44 13.24
CA VAL A 66 -3.81 -14.44 12.23
C VAL A 66 -3.85 -15.84 12.84
N GLU A 67 -3.11 -16.08 13.94
CA GLU A 67 -3.10 -17.34 14.68
C GLU A 67 -4.49 -17.68 15.25
N ASP A 68 -5.31 -16.67 15.55
CA ASP A 68 -6.64 -16.88 16.11
C ASP A 68 -7.65 -17.31 15.03
N TRP A 69 -7.36 -17.13 13.74
CA TRP A 69 -8.24 -17.53 12.64
C TRP A 69 -8.33 -19.05 12.46
N PHE A 70 -7.33 -19.78 12.95
CA PHE A 70 -7.23 -21.23 12.83
C PHE A 70 -7.54 -21.98 14.13
N LYS A 71 -7.95 -21.25 15.19
CA LYS A 71 -8.43 -21.86 16.43
C LYS A 71 -9.92 -22.21 16.24
N ILE A 72 -10.22 -23.50 16.27
CA ILE A 72 -11.59 -24.06 16.28
C ILE A 72 -12.19 -23.92 17.67
#